data_AF-A0AB36TJ68-F1
#
_entry.id   AF-A0AB36TJ68-F1
#
_cell.length_a   1.000
_cell.length_b   1.000
_cell.length_c   1.000
_cell.angle_alpha   90.00
_cell.angle_beta   90.00
_cell.angle_gamma   90.00
#
_symmetry.space_group_name_H-M   'P 1'
#
loop_
_entity.id
_entity.type
_entity.pdbx_description
1 polymer ?
#
loop_
_entity_poly.entity_id
_entity_poly.type
_entity_poly.pdbx_seq_one_letter_code
_entity_poly.pdbx_strand_id
1 'polypeptide(L)'
;MLTSDIAACCRRLRLSRNIVEMSGKIQAVSHQEYLLKLLQSEIRHREELKKDKLLKKAGFYTIKTFESFRFDEVKLPSGVTPEYLRNILKSASLSKTNTISSCTAMWAQERRIFQLL
;
A
#
# COMPACT_ATOMS: atom_id res chain seq x y z
N MET A 1 6.13 15.28 -29.22
CA MET A 1 7.53 15.75 -29.26
C MET A 1 8.07 15.99 -27.84
N LEU A 2 7.39 16.72 -26.95
CA LEU A 2 7.87 16.88 -25.56
C LEU A 2 7.67 15.64 -24.65
N THR A 3 6.57 14.90 -24.83
CA THR A 3 6.26 13.72 -24.01
C THR A 3 7.24 12.55 -24.20
N SER A 4 7.81 12.41 -25.40
CA SER A 4 8.83 11.39 -25.71
C SER A 4 10.15 11.66 -25.00
N ASP A 5 10.56 12.92 -24.91
CA ASP A 5 11.82 13.33 -24.27
C ASP A 5 11.71 13.22 -22.74
N ILE A 6 10.57 13.65 -22.19
CA ILE A 6 10.23 13.43 -20.78
C ILE A 6 10.25 11.92 -20.47
N ALA A 7 9.67 11.08 -21.33
CA ALA A 7 9.71 9.63 -21.14
C ALA A 7 11.13 9.03 -21.22
N ALA A 8 12.03 9.59 -22.04
CA ALA A 8 13.43 9.19 -22.09
C ALA A 8 14.16 9.56 -20.79
N CYS A 9 13.97 10.79 -20.29
CA CYS A 9 14.49 11.23 -18.99
C CYS A 9 13.96 10.38 -17.84
N CYS A 10 12.65 10.13 -17.78
CA CYS A 10 12.04 9.29 -16.74
C CYS A 10 12.62 7.87 -16.74
N ARG A 11 12.89 7.27 -17.90
CA ARG A 11 13.54 5.96 -18.01
C ARG A 11 14.93 5.96 -17.38
N ARG A 12 15.76 6.98 -17.65
CA ARG A 12 17.11 7.12 -17.05
C ARG A 12 17.04 7.31 -15.54
N LEU A 13 16.04 8.04 -15.04
CA LEU A 13 15.82 8.28 -13.62
C LEU A 13 15.07 7.13 -12.90
N ARG A 14 14.75 6.03 -13.60
CA ARG A 14 13.96 4.90 -13.07
C ARG A 14 12.59 5.32 -12.51
N LEU A 15 12.00 6.33 -13.13
CA LEU A 15 10.65 6.82 -12.88
C LEU A 15 9.67 6.06 -13.77
N SER A 16 8.47 5.78 -13.27
CA SER A 16 7.48 5.01 -14.02
C SER A 16 6.81 5.85 -15.12
N ARG A 17 6.13 5.19 -16.07
CA ARG A 17 5.34 5.88 -17.12
C ARG A 17 4.21 6.73 -16.55
N ASN A 18 3.77 6.46 -15.32
CA ASN A 18 2.73 7.22 -14.65
C ASN A 18 3.06 8.72 -14.58
N ILE A 19 4.34 9.11 -14.43
CA ILE A 19 4.72 10.53 -14.49
C ILE A 19 4.39 11.17 -15.85
N VAL A 20 4.63 10.47 -16.95
CA VAL A 20 4.36 10.99 -18.30
C VAL A 20 2.86 11.09 -18.57
N GLU A 21 2.07 10.19 -18.00
CA GLU A 21 0.60 10.23 -18.10
C GLU A 21 0.01 11.33 -17.22
N MET A 22 0.52 11.48 -16.00
CA MET A 22 0.07 12.49 -15.04
C MET A 22 0.52 13.89 -15.43
N SER A 23 1.62 14.04 -16.17
CA SER A 23 2.11 15.34 -16.62
C SER A 23 1.12 16.08 -17.52
N GLY A 24 0.29 15.35 -18.29
CA GLY A 24 -0.78 15.94 -19.10
C GLY A 24 -2.10 16.21 -18.36
N LYS A 25 -2.26 15.65 -17.15
CA LYS A 25 -3.53 15.71 -16.38
C LYS A 25 -3.48 16.69 -15.22
N ILE A 26 -2.29 16.93 -14.64
CA ILE A 26 -2.12 17.80 -13.48
C ILE A 26 -2.13 19.25 -13.94
N GLN A 27 -3.00 20.05 -13.33
CA GLN A 27 -2.93 21.50 -13.41
C GLN A 27 -2.51 22.09 -12.06
N ALA A 28 -1.64 23.10 -12.11
CA ALA A 28 -1.22 23.86 -10.95
C ALA A 28 -0.90 25.30 -11.36
N VAL A 29 -0.96 26.21 -10.39
CA VAL A 29 -0.78 27.65 -10.66
C VAL A 29 0.71 27.98 -10.78
N SER A 30 1.55 27.30 -10.00
CA SER A 30 3.01 27.45 -10.02
C SER A 30 3.70 26.20 -10.56
N HIS A 31 4.82 26.38 -11.25
CA HIS A 31 5.69 25.29 -11.71
C HIS A 31 6.17 24.39 -10.56
N GLN A 32 6.45 24.96 -9.38
CA GLN A 32 6.87 24.18 -8.22
C GLN A 32 5.73 23.30 -7.69
N GLU A 33 4.52 23.85 -7.65
CA GLU A 33 3.34 23.13 -7.21
C GLU A 33 2.98 21.99 -8.19
N TYR A 34 3.11 22.25 -9.49
CA TYR A 34 2.97 21.23 -10.52
C TYR A 34 3.93 20.07 -10.29
N LEU A 35 5.22 20.37 -10.10
CA LEU A 35 6.25 19.35 -9.86
C LEU A 35 5.96 18.55 -8.59
N LEU A 36 5.55 19.22 -7.51
CA LEU A 36 5.19 18.57 -6.25
C LEU A 36 4.02 17.60 -6.44
N LYS A 37 2.93 18.04 -7.07
CA LYS A 37 1.75 17.20 -7.35
C LYS A 37 2.10 16.00 -8.24
N LEU A 38 2.99 16.21 -9.21
CA LEU A 38 3.45 15.16 -10.12
C LEU A 38 4.23 14.08 -9.35
N LEU A 39 5.19 14.46 -8.51
CA LEU A 39 5.96 13.52 -7.69
C LEU A 39 5.08 12.81 -6.67
N GLN A 40 4.14 13.51 -6.03
CA GLN A 40 3.16 12.89 -5.12
C GLN A 40 2.29 11.85 -5.82
N SER A 41 1.90 12.10 -7.07
CA SER A 41 1.13 11.11 -7.87
C SER A 41 1.93 9.83 -8.15
N GLU A 42 3.23 9.94 -8.42
CA GLU A 42 4.11 8.78 -8.62
C GLU A 42 4.31 7.99 -7.33
N ILE A 43 4.49 8.67 -6.19
CA ILE A 43 4.63 8.02 -4.89
C ILE A 43 3.38 7.18 -4.58
N ARG A 44 2.18 7.78 -4.72
CA ARG A 44 0.91 7.06 -4.50
C ARG A 44 0.78 5.84 -5.41
N HIS A 45 1.10 6.00 -6.69
CA HIS A 45 1.07 4.89 -7.65
C HIS A 45 2.01 3.74 -7.24
N ARG A 46 3.23 4.05 -6.76
CA ARG A 46 4.17 3.01 -6.27
C ARG A 46 3.66 2.31 -5.02
N GLU A 47 3.01 3.03 -4.12
CA GLU A 47 2.40 2.43 -2.93
C GLU A 47 1.25 1.49 -3.26
N GLU A 48 0.39 1.87 -4.20
CA GLU A 48 -0.71 1.03 -4.70
C GLU A 48 -0.17 -0.23 -5.37
N LEU A 49 0.81 -0.10 -6.27
CA LEU A 49 1.46 -1.25 -6.89
C LEU A 49 2.13 -2.17 -5.87
N LYS A 50 2.72 -1.61 -4.80
CA LYS A 50 3.30 -2.41 -3.72
C LYS A 50 2.22 -3.18 -2.97
N LYS A 51 1.09 -2.55 -2.64
CA LYS A 51 -0.06 -3.20 -1.99
C LYS A 51 -0.62 -4.32 -2.86
N ASP A 52 -0.83 -4.07 -4.15
CA ASP A 52 -1.34 -5.07 -5.09
C ASP A 52 -0.40 -6.27 -5.23
N LYS A 53 0.91 -6.02 -5.30
CA LYS A 53 1.91 -7.09 -5.34
C LYS A 53 1.90 -7.92 -4.07
N LEU A 54 1.80 -7.27 -2.90
CA LEU A 54 1.74 -7.99 -1.62
C LEU A 54 0.45 -8.80 -1.50
N LEU A 55 -0.70 -8.25 -1.91
CA LEU A 55 -1.98 -8.95 -1.93
C LEU A 55 -1.95 -10.17 -2.85
N LYS A 56 -1.43 -10.02 -4.08
CA LYS A 56 -1.25 -11.14 -5.01
C LYS A 56 -0.28 -12.19 -4.47
N LYS A 57 0.82 -11.76 -3.85
CA LYS A 57 1.81 -12.66 -3.25
C LYS A 57 1.28 -13.41 -2.03
N ALA A 58 0.36 -12.82 -1.27
CA ALA A 58 -0.23 -13.46 -0.10
C ALA A 58 -1.09 -14.68 -0.45
N GLY A 59 -1.45 -14.88 -1.73
CA GLY A 59 -2.08 -16.12 -2.20
C GLY A 59 -3.51 -16.33 -1.68
N PHE A 60 -4.22 -15.26 -1.32
CA PHE A 60 -5.60 -15.36 -0.89
C PHE A 60 -6.49 -15.82 -2.06
N TYR A 61 -7.09 -17.02 -1.94
CA TYR A 61 -8.04 -17.56 -2.93
C TYR A 61 -9.33 -16.73 -3.04
N THR A 62 -9.68 -15.98 -2.00
CA THR A 62 -10.84 -15.08 -1.97
C THR A 62 -10.55 -13.91 -1.03
N ILE A 63 -10.81 -12.68 -1.47
CA ILE A 63 -10.73 -11.51 -0.61
C ILE A 63 -11.93 -11.56 0.34
N LYS A 64 -11.70 -11.96 1.60
CA LYS A 64 -12.72 -11.94 2.64
C LYS A 64 -12.76 -10.54 3.25
N THR A 65 -13.87 -9.83 3.03
CA THR A 65 -14.16 -8.59 3.75
C THR A 65 -14.73 -8.93 5.12
N PHE A 66 -14.60 -8.02 6.08
CA PHE A 66 -15.16 -8.20 7.43
C PHE A 66 -16.66 -8.49 7.42
N GLU A 67 -17.39 -7.99 6.42
CA GLU A 67 -18.84 -8.21 6.25
C GLU A 67 -19.18 -9.65 5.86
N SER A 68 -18.25 -10.35 5.19
CA SER A 68 -18.41 -11.76 4.84
C SER A 68 -18.00 -12.71 5.97
N PHE A 69 -17.52 -12.19 7.10
CA PHE A 69 -17.09 -12.97 8.24
C PHE A 69 -18.28 -13.28 9.15
N ARG A 70 -18.58 -14.56 9.35
CA ARG A 70 -19.59 -15.01 10.30
C ARG A 70 -18.94 -15.28 11.66
N PHE A 71 -19.41 -14.60 12.69
CA PHE A 71 -18.91 -14.75 14.06
C PHE A 71 -19.62 -15.86 14.85
N ASP A 72 -20.62 -16.52 14.26
CA ASP A 72 -21.50 -17.46 14.96
C ASP A 72 -20.78 -18.72 15.46
N GLU A 73 -19.69 -19.12 14.81
CA GLU A 73 -18.91 -20.32 15.16
C GLU A 73 -17.57 -19.99 15.83
N VAL A 74 -17.27 -18.71 16.07
CA VAL A 74 -15.97 -18.25 16.59
C VAL A 74 -16.09 -17.83 18.05
N LYS A 75 -15.37 -18.52 18.94
CA LYS A 75 -15.23 -18.08 20.34
C LYS A 75 -14.20 -16.97 20.44
N LEU A 76 -14.68 -15.74 20.58
CA LEU A 76 -13.83 -14.58 20.87
C LEU A 76 -13.41 -14.58 22.35
N PRO A 77 -12.17 -14.17 22.69
CA PRO A 77 -11.75 -14.03 24.08
C PRO A 77 -12.56 -12.93 24.79
N SER A 78 -12.70 -13.07 26.11
CA SER A 78 -13.48 -12.15 26.95
C SER A 78 -12.97 -10.72 26.81
N GLY A 79 -13.84 -9.81 26.36
CA GLY A 79 -13.53 -8.39 26.13
C GLY A 79 -13.33 -8.01 24.66
N VAL A 80 -13.32 -8.96 23.73
CA VAL A 80 -13.26 -8.69 22.29
C VAL A 80 -14.64 -8.89 21.67
N THR A 81 -15.29 -7.80 21.30
CA THR A 81 -16.56 -7.85 20.55
C THR A 81 -16.32 -7.69 19.04
N PRO A 82 -17.22 -8.20 18.18
CA PRO A 82 -17.15 -7.94 16.74
C PRO A 82 -17.12 -6.44 16.41
N GLU A 83 -17.81 -5.60 17.18
CA GLU A 83 -17.82 -4.14 17.01
C GLU A 83 -16.45 -3.53 17.33
N TYR A 84 -15.80 -4.01 18.40
CA TYR A 84 -14.44 -3.60 18.76
C TYR A 84 -13.45 -3.94 17.64
N LEU A 85 -13.53 -5.15 17.09
CA LEU A 85 -12.72 -5.56 15.93
C LEU A 85 -12.99 -4.69 14.70
N ARG A 86 -14.26 -4.40 14.41
CA ARG A 86 -14.65 -3.55 13.27
C ARG A 86 -14.10 -2.13 13.42
N ASN A 87 -14.11 -1.59 14.64
CA ASN A 87 -13.61 -0.24 14.93
C ASN A 87 -12.08 -0.16 14.80
N ILE A 88 -11.35 -1.17 15.27
CA ILE A 88 -9.88 -1.23 15.08
C ILE A 88 -9.52 -1.36 13.60
N LEU A 89 -10.23 -2.21 12.84
CA LEU A 89 -9.95 -2.36 11.41
C LEU A 89 -10.24 -1.07 10.63
N LYS A 90 -11.29 -0.34 11.01
CA LYS A 90 -11.60 0.98 10.44
C LYS A 90 -10.52 2.01 10.78
N SER A 91 -10.07 2.09 12.04
CA SER A 91 -9.03 3.06 12.43
C SER A 91 -7.66 2.74 11.81
N ALA A 92 -7.34 1.45 11.63
CA ALA A 92 -6.14 1.01 10.91
C ALA A 92 -6.15 1.38 9.41
N SER A 93 -7.33 1.55 8.79
CA SER A 93 -7.44 2.00 7.40
C SER A 93 -7.19 3.52 7.22
N LEU A 94 -7.23 4.28 8.32
CA LEU A 94 -6.96 5.73 8.39
C LEU A 94 -5.51 6.06 8.81
N SER A 95 -4.77 5.12 9.43
CA SER A 95 -3.32 5.21 9.61
C SER A 95 -2.56 4.56 8.45
N LYS A 96 -2.88 4.96 7.21
CA LYS A 96 -1.97 4.69 6.09
C LYS A 96 -0.61 5.32 6.46
N THR A 97 0.43 4.49 6.49
CA THR A 97 1.88 4.82 6.57
C THR A 97 2.64 4.77 7.89
N ASN A 98 2.32 3.92 8.90
CA ASN A 98 3.29 3.77 10.02
C ASN A 98 3.42 2.43 10.77
N THR A 99 3.07 1.28 10.19
CA THR A 99 3.28 -0.03 10.85
C THR A 99 3.90 -1.13 9.99
N ILE A 100 4.31 -0.84 8.75
CA ILE A 100 5.10 -1.82 7.98
C ILE A 100 6.58 -1.84 8.44
N SER A 101 7.05 -0.80 9.15
CA SER A 101 8.40 -0.76 9.74
C SER A 101 8.58 -1.77 10.87
N SER A 102 7.58 -1.94 11.74
CA SER A 102 7.69 -2.85 12.91
C SER A 102 7.47 -4.32 12.56
N CYS A 103 6.63 -4.65 11.56
CA CYS A 103 6.41 -6.04 11.18
C CYS A 103 7.61 -6.67 10.46
N THR A 104 8.41 -5.93 9.68
CA THR A 104 9.64 -6.52 9.11
C THR A 104 10.69 -6.88 10.17
N ALA A 105 10.69 -6.21 11.33
CA ALA A 105 11.59 -6.54 12.43
C ALA A 105 11.14 -7.81 13.18
N MET A 106 9.82 -8.00 13.37
CA MET A 106 9.30 -9.19 14.08
C MET A 106 9.54 -10.50 13.32
N TRP A 107 9.35 -10.50 11.99
CA TRP A 107 9.51 -11.72 11.17
C TRP A 107 10.98 -12.09 10.89
N ALA A 108 11.94 -11.20 11.20
CA ALA A 108 13.37 -11.49 11.10
C ALA A 108 13.91 -12.24 12.33
N GLN A 109 13.27 -12.07 13.50
CA GLN A 109 13.65 -12.74 14.74
C GLN A 109 13.27 -14.24 14.74
N GLU A 110 12.18 -14.59 14.04
CA GLU A 110 11.59 -15.95 14.06
C GLU A 110 12.23 -16.93 13.07
N ARG A 111 12.99 -16.45 12.07
CA ARG A 111 13.71 -17.33 11.13
C ARG A 111 14.93 -18.03 11.73
N ARG A 112 15.40 -17.64 12.92
CA ARG A 112 16.47 -18.37 13.63
C ARG A 112 16.01 -19.63 14.33
N ILE A 113 14.70 -19.80 14.55
CA ILE A 113 14.15 -20.97 15.24
C ILE A 113 13.95 -22.15 14.27
N PHE A 114 13.76 -21.88 12.97
CA PHE A 114 13.46 -22.91 11.96
C PHE A 114 14.70 -23.52 11.25
N GLN A 115 15.92 -23.22 11.70
CA GLN A 115 17.16 -23.78 11.14
C GLN A 115 17.89 -24.76 12.09
N LEU A 116 17.28 -25.11 13.23
CA LEU A 116 17.83 -26.06 14.22
C LEU A 116 16.88 -27.25 14.51
N LEU A 117 15.99 -27.57 13.57
CA LEU A 117 15.30 -28.86 13.45
C LEU A 117 15.48 -29.37 12.02
#